data_AF-A0A743NZC9-F1
#
_entry.id   AF-A0A743NZC9-F1
#
_cell.length_a   1.000
_cell.length_b   1.000
_cell.length_c   1.000
_cell.angle_alpha   90.00
_cell.angle_beta   90.00
_cell.angle_gamma   90.00
#
_symmetry.space_group_name_H-M   'P 1'
#
loop_
_entity.id
_entity.type
_entity.pdbx_description
1 polymer ?
#
loop_
_entity_poly.entity_id
_entity_poly.type
_entity_poly.pdbx_seq_one_letter_code
_entity_poly.pdbx_strand_id
1 'polypeptide(L)'
;MTQVVDAVDGENYGAQFLSWLLEQINTGTLTVNNSDSSLHVVSGLLFAPVPGIFRDFLRENKMQSRLRKKIQEDFESLNVHYAVKGKGLYSFQKYPEEGRVGDPEALFGYLIKIRKIMPAFSVSEDSQYLFIANKYNM
;
A
#
# COMPACT_ATOMS: atom_id res chain seq x y z
N MET A 1 7.33 2.85 30.59
CA MET A 1 6.34 3.72 29.93
C MET A 1 6.84 4.04 28.55
N THR A 2 6.27 3.44 27.51
CA THR A 2 6.65 3.75 26.12
C THR A 2 5.85 4.97 25.67
N GLN A 3 6.51 6.10 25.41
CA GLN A 3 5.83 7.29 24.88
C GLN A 3 5.31 6.97 23.47
N VAL A 4 4.01 7.17 23.28
CA VAL A 4 3.35 7.14 21.96
C VAL A 4 3.38 8.57 21.43
N VAL A 5 3.84 8.76 20.20
CA VAL A 5 3.95 10.11 19.62
C VAL A 5 2.57 10.65 19.25
N ASP A 6 2.33 11.91 19.63
CA ASP A 6 1.11 12.66 19.33
C ASP A 6 1.14 13.31 17.95
N ALA A 7 -0.02 13.85 17.53
CA ALA A 7 -0.09 14.74 16.37
C ALA A 7 0.79 15.98 16.60
N VAL A 8 1.68 16.29 15.68
CA VAL A 8 2.47 17.52 15.65
C VAL A 8 1.94 18.37 14.50
N ASP A 9 1.54 19.61 14.80
CA ASP A 9 1.05 20.55 13.79
C ASP A 9 2.16 20.87 12.78
N GLY A 10 1.81 20.86 11.49
CA GLY A 10 2.74 21.12 10.39
C GLY A 10 3.43 19.87 9.81
N GLU A 11 3.31 18.70 10.44
CA GLU A 11 3.83 17.45 9.88
C GLU A 11 2.98 16.94 8.70
N ASN A 12 3.67 16.41 7.69
CA ASN A 12 3.04 15.69 6.57
C ASN A 12 3.22 14.18 6.78
N TYR A 13 2.22 13.57 7.40
CA TYR A 13 2.28 12.15 7.74
C TYR A 13 2.18 11.22 6.52
N GLY A 14 1.64 11.72 5.41
CA GLY A 14 1.63 11.02 4.13
C GLY A 14 3.03 10.90 3.52
N ALA A 15 3.83 11.94 3.64
CA ALA A 15 5.22 11.94 3.18
C ALA A 15 6.08 11.01 4.07
N GLN A 16 5.90 11.07 5.39
CA GLN A 16 6.56 10.14 6.31
C GLN A 16 6.17 8.68 6.03
N PHE A 17 4.88 8.42 5.79
CA PHE A 17 4.39 7.10 5.40
C PHE A 17 5.05 6.59 4.12
N LEU A 18 5.21 7.44 3.10
CA LEU A 18 5.90 7.02 1.87
C LEU A 18 7.37 6.74 2.09
N SER A 19 8.08 7.60 2.84
CA SER A 19 9.48 7.36 3.18
C SER A 19 9.65 6.03 3.90
N TRP A 20 8.80 5.75 4.89
CA TRP A 20 8.79 4.46 5.59
C TRP A 20 8.50 3.30 4.64
N LEU A 21 7.49 3.40 3.78
CA LEU A 21 7.13 2.33 2.83
C LEU A 21 8.29 2.00 1.90
N LEU A 22 8.96 3.03 1.37
CA LEU A 22 10.13 2.87 0.49
C LEU A 22 11.32 2.25 1.25
N GLU A 23 11.56 2.67 2.49
CA GLU A 23 12.59 2.07 3.34
C GLU A 23 12.33 0.59 3.58
N GLN A 24 11.11 0.21 3.99
CA GLN A 24 10.76 -1.18 4.25
C GLN A 24 10.89 -2.08 3.01
N ILE A 25 10.62 -1.54 1.82
CA ILE A 25 10.85 -2.26 0.55
C ILE A 25 12.36 -2.41 0.29
N ASN A 26 13.14 -1.34 0.46
CA ASN A 26 14.58 -1.34 0.19
C ASN A 26 15.37 -2.24 1.16
N THR A 27 14.94 -2.33 2.42
CA THR A 27 15.55 -3.23 3.42
C THR A 27 15.08 -4.67 3.27
N GLY A 28 14.07 -4.93 2.44
CA GLY A 28 13.45 -6.24 2.27
C GLY A 28 12.53 -6.66 3.42
N THR A 29 12.22 -5.76 4.36
CA THR A 29 11.24 -6.04 5.44
C THR A 29 9.85 -6.27 4.86
N LEU A 30 9.45 -5.46 3.88
CA LEU A 30 8.24 -5.67 3.09
C LEU A 30 8.63 -6.25 1.73
N THR A 31 8.37 -7.53 1.55
CA THR A 31 8.55 -8.22 0.27
C THR A 31 7.44 -7.84 -0.70
N VAL A 32 7.74 -7.95 -2.00
CA VAL A 32 6.81 -7.66 -3.09
C VAL A 32 6.68 -8.89 -3.97
N ASN A 33 5.45 -9.24 -4.37
CA ASN A 33 5.12 -10.34 -5.29
C ASN A 33 5.38 -11.76 -4.80
N ASN A 34 5.68 -12.00 -3.52
CA ASN A 34 5.65 -13.35 -2.97
C ASN A 34 4.22 -13.73 -2.57
N SER A 35 3.94 -15.03 -2.43
CA SER A 35 2.63 -15.53 -1.98
C SER A 35 2.25 -14.98 -0.60
N ASP A 36 3.22 -14.74 0.28
CA ASP A 36 3.06 -14.19 1.62
C ASP A 36 3.24 -12.65 1.68
N SER A 37 3.60 -12.00 0.57
CA SER A 37 3.73 -10.54 0.52
C SER A 37 2.37 -9.87 0.76
N SER A 38 2.42 -8.70 1.40
CA SER A 38 1.29 -7.77 1.47
C SER A 38 1.28 -6.80 0.29
N LEU A 39 2.45 -6.54 -0.29
CA LEU A 39 2.65 -5.65 -1.43
C LEU A 39 2.76 -6.45 -2.73
N HIS A 40 2.19 -5.91 -3.79
CA HIS A 40 2.18 -6.55 -5.09
C HIS A 40 2.26 -5.51 -6.21
N VAL A 41 2.85 -5.86 -7.34
CA VAL A 41 2.79 -5.04 -8.56
C VAL A 41 1.59 -5.48 -9.39
N VAL A 42 0.79 -4.52 -9.86
CA VAL A 42 -0.34 -4.73 -10.76
C VAL A 42 -0.33 -3.64 -11.82
N SER A 43 -0.20 -4.03 -13.09
CA SER A 43 -0.03 -3.13 -14.24
C SER A 43 1.11 -2.12 -14.02
N GLY A 44 2.23 -2.57 -13.46
CA GLY A 44 3.38 -1.72 -13.14
C GLY A 44 3.17 -0.71 -12.00
N LEU A 45 2.05 -0.79 -11.27
CA LEU A 45 1.74 0.02 -10.09
C LEU A 45 1.85 -0.84 -8.83
N LEU A 46 2.34 -0.26 -7.73
CA LEU A 46 2.44 -0.97 -6.46
C LEU A 46 1.10 -0.94 -5.72
N PHE A 47 0.47 -2.10 -5.57
CA PHE A 47 -0.63 -2.30 -4.64
C PHE A 47 -0.15 -2.21 -3.18
N ALA A 48 -0.85 -1.40 -2.39
CA ALA A 48 -0.68 -1.32 -0.94
C ALA A 48 -2.03 -1.50 -0.21
N PRO A 49 -2.19 -2.53 0.65
CA PRO A 49 -3.47 -2.88 1.24
C PRO A 49 -3.86 -1.94 2.39
N VAL A 50 -5.13 -1.52 2.43
CA VAL A 50 -5.70 -0.73 3.53
C VAL A 50 -6.77 -1.53 4.28
N PRO A 51 -6.91 -1.34 5.61
CA PRO A 51 -6.16 -0.42 6.45
C PRO A 51 -4.79 -0.92 6.89
N GLY A 52 -4.41 -2.16 6.53
CA GLY A 52 -3.23 -2.88 7.03
C GLY A 52 -1.94 -2.04 6.99
N ILE A 53 -1.58 -1.53 5.81
CA ILE A 53 -0.31 -0.82 5.62
C ILE A 53 -0.18 0.43 6.50
N PHE A 54 -1.29 1.14 6.76
CA PHE A 54 -1.29 2.29 7.66
C PHE A 54 -1.21 1.87 9.13
N ARG A 55 -1.80 0.73 9.50
CA ARG A 55 -1.67 0.19 10.87
C ARG A 55 -0.24 -0.25 11.14
N ASP A 56 0.43 -0.82 10.15
CA ASP A 56 1.84 -1.22 10.25
C ASP A 56 2.74 0.00 10.44
N PHE A 57 2.60 1.02 9.58
CA PHE A 57 3.30 2.29 9.73
C PHE A 57 3.11 2.91 11.13
N LEU A 58 1.85 3.01 11.59
CA LEU A 58 1.54 3.56 12.91
C LEU A 58 2.19 2.77 14.05
N ARG A 59 2.14 1.43 13.98
CA ARG A 59 2.69 0.55 15.01
C ARG A 59 4.21 0.69 15.08
N GLU A 60 4.90 0.63 13.95
CA GLU A 60 6.36 0.69 13.90
C GLU A 60 6.90 2.05 14.36
N ASN A 61 6.19 3.12 14.03
CA ASN A 61 6.56 4.49 14.42
C ASN A 61 5.98 4.91 15.79
N LYS A 62 5.35 3.97 16.53
CA LYS A 62 4.76 4.20 17.86
C LYS A 62 3.80 5.40 17.87
N MET A 63 2.99 5.52 16.83
CA MET A 63 2.06 6.61 16.60
C MET A 63 0.64 6.23 17.04
N GLN A 64 -0.17 7.24 17.37
CA GLN A 64 -1.55 7.00 17.77
C GLN A 64 -2.43 6.57 16.59
N SER A 65 -3.30 5.58 16.83
CA SER A 65 -4.23 5.05 15.81
C SER A 65 -5.16 6.12 15.21
N ARG A 66 -5.47 7.18 15.96
CA ARG A 66 -6.27 8.33 15.49
C ARG A 66 -5.63 9.08 14.32
N LEU A 67 -4.32 8.98 14.13
CA LEU A 67 -3.60 9.62 13.03
C LEU A 67 -3.85 8.95 11.68
N ARG A 68 -4.46 7.76 11.64
CA ARG A 68 -4.72 7.02 10.39
C ARG A 68 -5.42 7.88 9.34
N LYS A 69 -6.46 8.64 9.73
CA LYS A 69 -7.22 9.47 8.81
C LYS A 69 -6.34 10.58 8.21
N LYS A 70 -5.55 11.24 9.05
CA LYS A 70 -4.61 12.29 8.62
C LYS A 70 -3.51 11.73 7.72
N ILE A 71 -2.94 10.57 8.03
CA ILE A 71 -1.97 9.87 7.16
C ILE A 71 -2.58 9.63 5.78
N GLN A 72 -3.81 9.13 5.73
CA GLN A 72 -4.50 8.87 4.47
C GLN A 72 -4.74 10.15 3.66
N GLU A 73 -5.29 11.20 4.29
CA GLU A 73 -5.53 12.50 3.65
C GLU A 73 -4.25 13.13 3.12
N ASP A 74 -3.19 13.13 3.94
CA ASP A 74 -1.88 13.64 3.56
C ASP A 74 -1.29 12.84 2.40
N PHE A 75 -1.35 11.50 2.45
CA PHE A 75 -0.86 10.63 1.38
C PHE A 75 -1.63 10.87 0.08
N GLU A 76 -2.96 10.98 0.15
CA GLU A 76 -3.80 11.27 -1.01
C GLU A 76 -3.43 12.63 -1.64
N SER A 77 -3.13 13.64 -0.82
CA SER A 77 -2.72 14.98 -1.27
C SER A 77 -1.42 14.99 -2.08
N LEU A 78 -0.54 13.99 -1.89
CA LEU A 78 0.72 13.86 -2.64
C LEU A 78 0.50 13.41 -4.10
N ASN A 79 -0.71 12.98 -4.48
CA ASN A 79 -1.07 12.63 -5.86
C ASN A 79 -0.19 11.55 -6.52
N VAL A 80 0.49 10.73 -5.70
CA VAL A 80 1.36 9.62 -6.17
C VAL A 80 0.58 8.33 -6.41
N HIS A 81 -0.64 8.21 -5.87
CA HIS A 81 -1.53 7.09 -6.15
C HIS A 81 -2.27 7.29 -7.49
N TYR A 82 -2.73 6.19 -8.06
CA TYR A 82 -3.55 6.18 -9.26
C TYR A 82 -5.01 6.39 -8.88
N ALA A 83 -5.55 7.56 -9.24
CA ALA A 83 -6.95 7.91 -9.02
C ALA A 83 -7.63 8.27 -10.33
N VAL A 84 -8.85 7.76 -10.51
CA VAL A 84 -9.72 8.05 -11.66
C VAL A 84 -11.03 8.61 -11.15
N LYS A 85 -11.41 9.82 -11.61
CA LYS A 85 -12.66 10.49 -11.19
C LYS A 85 -12.84 10.55 -9.66
N GLY A 86 -11.76 10.82 -8.94
CA GLY A 86 -11.74 10.89 -7.47
C GLY A 86 -11.73 9.54 -6.74
N LYS A 87 -11.73 8.40 -7.45
CA LYS A 87 -11.59 7.07 -6.86
C LYS A 87 -10.13 6.64 -6.89
N GLY A 88 -9.49 6.56 -5.73
CA GLY A 88 -8.09 6.12 -5.55
C GLY A 88 -7.91 4.73 -4.97
N LEU A 89 -9.00 4.10 -4.51
CA LEU A 89 -8.99 2.77 -3.90
C LEU A 89 -9.73 1.76 -4.76
N TYR A 90 -9.18 0.55 -4.85
CA TYR A 90 -9.67 -0.53 -5.72
C TYR A 90 -9.76 -1.84 -4.94
N SER A 91 -10.67 -2.71 -5.39
CA SER A 91 -10.84 -4.06 -4.86
C SER A 91 -9.98 -5.05 -5.64
N PHE A 92 -9.43 -6.02 -4.94
CA PHE A 92 -8.56 -7.06 -5.48
C PHE A 92 -8.94 -8.42 -4.91
N GLN A 93 -8.53 -9.46 -5.62
CA GLN A 93 -8.55 -10.84 -5.14
C GLN A 93 -7.11 -11.35 -5.10
N LYS A 94 -6.68 -11.80 -3.91
CA LYS A 94 -5.39 -12.45 -3.71
C LYS A 94 -5.60 -13.96 -3.61
N TYR A 95 -4.89 -14.73 -4.40
CA TYR A 95 -4.92 -16.18 -4.37
C TYR A 95 -3.71 -16.71 -3.59
N PRO A 96 -3.87 -17.83 -2.84
CA PRO A 96 -2.75 -18.44 -2.11
C PRO A 96 -1.70 -19.04 -3.04
N GLU A 97 -2.10 -19.42 -4.26
CA GLU A 97 -1.25 -20.05 -5.26
C GLU A 97 -1.30 -19.27 -6.59
N GLU A 98 -0.24 -19.43 -7.40
CA GLU A 98 -0.16 -18.84 -8.73
C GLU A 98 -1.28 -19.39 -9.65
N GLY A 99 -1.64 -18.63 -10.69
CA GLY A 99 -2.63 -19.09 -11.65
C GLY A 99 -4.07 -19.07 -11.14
N ARG A 100 -4.35 -18.29 -10.08
CA ARG A 100 -5.69 -18.14 -9.46
C ARG A 100 -6.22 -19.44 -8.84
N VAL A 101 -5.34 -20.20 -8.19
CA VAL A 101 -5.66 -21.46 -7.53
C VAL A 101 -5.97 -21.22 -6.05
N GLY A 102 -6.99 -21.92 -5.53
CA GLY A 102 -7.45 -21.82 -4.15
C GLY A 102 -8.51 -20.73 -3.91
N ASP A 103 -8.97 -20.63 -2.66
CA ASP A 103 -9.98 -19.65 -2.27
C ASP A 103 -9.37 -18.24 -2.21
N PRO A 104 -9.91 -17.25 -2.94
CA PRO A 104 -9.35 -15.91 -2.96
C PRO A 104 -9.68 -15.12 -1.69
N GLU A 105 -8.69 -14.39 -1.17
CA GLU A 105 -8.88 -13.34 -0.18
C GLU A 105 -9.29 -12.03 -0.88
N ALA A 106 -10.37 -11.41 -0.41
CA ALA A 106 -10.77 -10.10 -0.89
C ALA A 106 -9.95 -9.00 -0.21
N LEU A 107 -9.19 -8.24 -1.01
CA LEU A 107 -8.38 -7.12 -0.53
C LEU A 107 -8.87 -5.79 -1.10
N PHE A 108 -8.49 -4.71 -0.44
CA PHE A 108 -8.78 -3.34 -0.87
C PHE A 108 -7.57 -2.46 -0.60
N GLY A 109 -7.22 -1.56 -1.53
CA GLY A 109 -5.99 -0.81 -1.42
C GLY A 109 -5.75 0.21 -2.51
N TYR A 110 -4.64 0.92 -2.38
CA TYR A 110 -4.15 1.89 -3.36
C TYR A 110 -3.32 1.19 -4.43
N LEU A 111 -3.30 1.80 -5.62
CA LEU A 111 -2.28 1.57 -6.62
C LEU A 111 -1.33 2.78 -6.63
N ILE A 112 -0.07 2.60 -6.25
CA ILE A 112 0.93 3.65 -6.13
C ILE A 112 1.78 3.65 -7.41
N LYS A 113 2.02 4.84 -7.98
CA LYS A 113 2.91 5.04 -9.14
C LYS A 113 4.36 4.94 -8.66
N ILE A 114 4.78 3.76 -8.21
CA ILE A 114 6.02 3.55 -7.45
C ILE A 114 7.27 4.06 -8.17
N ARG A 115 7.35 3.88 -9.49
CA ARG A 115 8.48 4.37 -10.31
C ARG A 115 8.59 5.89 -10.37
N LYS A 116 7.54 6.65 -10.02
CA LYS A 116 7.62 8.11 -9.87
C LYS A 116 8.36 8.54 -8.60
N ILE A 117 8.32 7.72 -7.56
CA ILE A 117 8.90 8.03 -6.24
C ILE A 117 10.15 7.19 -5.92
N MET A 118 10.32 6.05 -6.58
CA MET A 118 11.49 5.18 -6.50
C MET A 118 11.85 4.71 -7.93
N PRO A 119 12.58 5.53 -8.71
CA PRO A 119 12.90 5.21 -10.11
C PRO A 119 13.69 3.90 -10.30
N ALA A 120 14.51 3.53 -9.30
CA ALA A 120 15.32 2.31 -9.30
C ALA A 120 14.56 1.07 -8.77
N PHE A 121 13.23 1.12 -8.65
CA PHE A 121 12.44 -0.02 -8.19
C PHE A 121 12.67 -1.25 -9.09
N SER A 122 13.13 -2.35 -8.47
CA SER A 122 13.67 -3.51 -9.16
C SER A 122 12.63 -4.49 -9.70
N VAL A 123 11.41 -4.50 -9.13
CA VAL A 123 10.35 -5.42 -9.57
C VAL A 123 9.71 -4.90 -10.86
N SER A 124 9.89 -5.64 -11.95
CA SER A 124 9.31 -5.34 -13.27
C SER A 124 8.00 -6.08 -13.52
N GLU A 125 7.88 -7.31 -13.03
CA GLU A 125 6.75 -8.19 -13.33
C GLU A 125 5.54 -7.90 -12.44
N ASP A 126 4.36 -8.11 -13.00
CA ASP A 126 3.12 -8.12 -12.25
C ASP A 126 3.02 -9.38 -11.37
N SER A 127 2.31 -9.24 -10.25
CA SER A 127 2.05 -10.32 -9.30
C SER A 127 1.31 -11.48 -9.96
N GLN A 128 1.76 -12.70 -9.69
CA GLN A 128 1.04 -13.93 -10.05
C GLN A 128 -0.07 -14.30 -9.06
N TYR A 129 -0.19 -13.56 -7.94
CA TYR A 129 -1.10 -13.86 -6.83
C TYR A 129 -2.24 -12.84 -6.69
N LEU A 130 -2.06 -11.59 -7.15
CA LEU A 130 -3.02 -10.50 -6.91
C LEU A 130 -3.63 -9.98 -8.21
N PHE A 131 -4.96 -9.94 -8.28
CA PHE A 131 -5.71 -9.51 -9.46
C PHE A 131 -6.76 -8.46 -9.09
N ILE A 132 -7.01 -7.51 -9.99
CA ILE A 132 -8.11 -6.55 -9.82
C ILE A 132 -9.43 -7.32 -9.79
N ALA A 133 -10.25 -7.08 -8.76
CA ALA A 133 -11.57 -7.66 -8.67
C ALA A 133 -12.49 -6.93 -9.67
N ASN A 134 -12.83 -7.57 -10.78
CA ASN A 134 -13.84 -7.04 -11.70
C ASN A 134 -15.21 -7.07 -11.02
N LYS A 135 -15.66 -5.93 -10.51
CA LYS A 135 -17.08 -5.68 -10.19
C LYS A 135 -17.81 -4.99 -11.36
N TYR A 136 -17.51 -5.41 -12.57
CA TYR A 136 -18.30 -5.10 -13.76
C TYR A 136 -18.51 -6.39 -14.55
N ASN A 137 -19.57 -7.11 -14.19
CA ASN A 137 -20.39 -7.72 -15.24
C ASN A 137 -21.02 -6.52 -15.96
N MET A 138 -20.63 -6.30 -17.21
CA MET A 138 -21.50 -5.59 -18.17
C MET A 138 -22.67 -6.51 -18.50
#